data_AF-A0A731EYC3-F1
#
_entry.id   AF-A0A731EYC3-F1
#
_cell.length_a   1.000
_cell.length_b   1.000
_cell.length_c   1.000
_cell.angle_alpha   90.00
_cell.angle_beta   90.00
_cell.angle_gamma   90.00
#
_symmetry.space_group_name_H-M   'P 1'
#
loop_
_entity.id
_entity.type
_entity.pdbx_description
1 polymer ?
#
loop_
_entity_poly.entity_id
_entity_poly.type
_entity_poly.pdbx_seq_one_letter_code
_entity_poly.pdbx_strand_id
1 'polypeptide(L)'
;MLDSYKVSPFKESHSDTACIVRIIEIYSLNKLRAKGEKLYSLTGLTVPDTEAVANEINLLLSRYAQLCRQEEEELSFRQREVTNAEVAWKSTFSKNGVSSIAEAKTNKTGHAERADAERCYHLAVSRLNEQHSRLSTIKLLPGVLADEVNYIGKGVEKRLLNIFPQSGQIPADFISVFNDGDVVRDIKFITDALKSLSDSVSEIISRCSVPTDRYVLNNGGMARAMAYREYYRADNYVLRSVVSDRDYVEHVMKYNRVTAYKNKIFS
;
A
#
# COMPACT_ATOMS: atom_id res chain seq x y z
N MET A 1 8.54 2.00 19.30
CA MET A 1 7.78 1.94 18.04
C MET A 1 6.90 0.69 17.96
N LEU A 2 7.44 -0.52 18.18
CA LEU A 2 6.63 -1.76 18.11
C LEU A 2 5.47 -1.78 19.13
N ASP A 3 5.73 -1.41 20.39
CA ASP A 3 4.73 -1.49 21.48
C ASP A 3 3.69 -0.35 21.49
N SER A 4 3.84 0.64 20.59
CA SER A 4 2.97 1.83 20.54
C SER A 4 1.95 1.79 19.39
N TYR A 5 2.08 0.85 18.46
CA TYR A 5 1.17 0.71 17.35
C TYR A 5 -0.14 0.09 17.84
N LYS A 6 -1.28 0.74 17.56
CA LYS A 6 -2.60 0.21 17.88
C LYS A 6 -3.43 0.16 16.62
N VAL A 7 -3.97 -1.01 16.34
CA VAL A 7 -4.95 -1.20 15.28
C VAL A 7 -6.27 -0.54 15.69
N SER A 8 -6.93 0.11 14.73
CA SER A 8 -8.30 0.60 14.89
C SER A 8 -9.22 -0.16 13.93
N PRO A 9 -10.04 -1.10 14.44
CA PRO A 9 -10.95 -1.86 13.59
C PRO A 9 -11.95 -0.97 12.84
N PHE A 10 -12.25 -1.35 11.60
CA PHE A 10 -13.23 -0.68 10.76
C PHE A 10 -14.66 -0.87 11.29
N LYS A 11 -15.45 0.20 11.21
CA LYS A 11 -16.84 0.26 11.66
C LYS A 11 -17.70 0.91 10.59
N GLU A 12 -18.99 0.63 10.59
CA GLU A 12 -19.95 1.15 9.59
C GLU A 12 -19.97 2.68 9.48
N SER A 13 -19.68 3.38 10.57
CA SER A 13 -19.63 4.85 10.61
C SER A 13 -18.37 5.46 9.99
N HIS A 14 -17.38 4.65 9.62
CA HIS A 14 -16.12 5.13 9.05
C HIS A 14 -16.25 5.44 7.55
N SER A 15 -15.37 6.32 7.06
CA SER A 15 -15.35 6.77 5.67
C SER A 15 -14.79 5.72 4.70
N ASP A 16 -14.96 5.97 3.41
CA ASP A 16 -14.32 5.16 2.35
C ASP A 16 -12.80 5.21 2.42
N THR A 17 -12.24 6.37 2.76
CA THR A 17 -10.80 6.52 3.02
C THR A 17 -10.34 5.59 4.14
N ALA A 18 -11.09 5.54 5.25
CA ALA A 18 -10.77 4.66 6.36
C ALA A 18 -10.90 3.17 5.96
N CYS A 19 -11.84 2.83 5.09
CA CYS A 19 -11.96 1.49 4.51
C CYS A 19 -10.70 1.14 3.68
N ILE A 20 -10.28 2.02 2.78
CA ILE A 20 -9.08 1.83 1.94
C ILE A 20 -7.83 1.67 2.82
N VAL A 21 -7.62 2.60 3.75
CA VAL A 21 -6.48 2.61 4.69
C VAL A 21 -6.44 1.30 5.50
N ARG A 22 -7.57 0.83 5.99
CA ARG A 22 -7.64 -0.41 6.77
C ARG A 22 -7.30 -1.64 5.93
N ILE A 23 -7.74 -1.72 4.67
CA ILE A 23 -7.37 -2.83 3.77
C ILE A 23 -5.85 -2.86 3.56
N ILE A 24 -5.22 -1.70 3.33
CA ILE A 24 -3.76 -1.57 3.16
C ILE A 24 -3.02 -1.99 4.44
N GLU A 25 -3.54 -1.59 5.59
CA GLU A 25 -2.99 -1.95 6.90
C GLU A 25 -3.03 -3.47 7.13
N ILE A 26 -4.19 -4.10 6.95
CA ILE A 26 -4.36 -5.55 7.11
C ILE A 26 -3.39 -6.31 6.18
N TYR A 27 -3.34 -5.93 4.91
CA TYR A 27 -2.44 -6.55 3.94
C TYR A 27 -0.97 -6.46 4.36
N SER A 28 -0.54 -5.29 4.81
CA SER A 28 0.85 -5.05 5.15
C SER A 28 1.26 -5.78 6.43
N LEU A 29 0.38 -5.78 7.45
CA LEU A 29 0.60 -6.52 8.70
C LEU A 29 0.58 -8.04 8.46
N ASN A 30 -0.32 -8.55 7.62
CA ASN A 30 -0.32 -9.97 7.22
C ASN A 30 1.04 -10.38 6.62
N LYS A 31 1.62 -9.56 5.72
CA LYS A 31 2.95 -9.84 5.14
C LYS A 31 4.09 -9.80 6.15
N LEU A 32 3.90 -9.17 7.31
CA LEU A 32 4.88 -9.17 8.39
C LEU A 32 4.83 -10.42 9.26
N ARG A 33 3.76 -11.23 9.22
CA ARG A 33 3.56 -12.38 10.14
C ARG A 33 4.76 -13.34 10.13
N ALA A 34 5.23 -13.77 8.96
CA ALA A 34 6.39 -14.66 8.84
C ALA A 34 7.71 -14.01 9.33
N LYS A 35 7.90 -12.71 9.07
CA LYS A 35 9.06 -11.98 9.62
C LYS A 35 8.93 -11.83 11.14
N GLY A 36 7.72 -11.65 11.65
CA GLY A 36 7.38 -11.55 13.06
C GLY A 36 7.74 -12.80 13.83
N GLU A 37 7.42 -13.99 13.29
CA GLU A 37 7.83 -15.28 13.89
C GLU A 37 9.35 -15.38 14.01
N LYS A 38 10.08 -14.98 12.95
CA LYS A 38 11.55 -14.96 12.97
C LYS A 38 12.07 -13.95 13.99
N LEU A 39 11.52 -12.74 14.05
CA LEU A 39 11.88 -11.72 15.03
C LEU A 39 11.68 -12.25 16.46
N TYR A 40 10.52 -12.85 16.72
CA TYR A 40 10.18 -13.43 18.02
C TYR A 40 11.15 -14.55 18.41
N SER A 41 11.50 -15.45 17.49
CA SER A 41 12.48 -16.51 17.77
C SER A 41 13.88 -15.98 18.13
N LEU A 42 14.26 -14.81 17.62
CA LEU A 42 15.57 -14.21 17.83
C LEU A 42 15.62 -13.33 19.09
N THR A 43 14.51 -12.70 19.46
CA THR A 43 14.48 -11.57 20.41
C THR A 43 13.32 -11.62 21.41
N GLY A 44 12.28 -12.41 21.16
CA GLY A 44 11.01 -12.36 21.90
C GLY A 44 10.14 -11.15 21.57
N LEU A 45 10.58 -10.22 20.71
CA LEU A 45 9.75 -9.10 20.26
C LEU A 45 8.67 -9.59 19.29
N THR A 46 7.51 -8.97 19.36
CA THR A 46 6.37 -9.24 18.49
C THR A 46 6.15 -8.08 17.51
N VAL A 47 5.58 -8.40 16.34
CA VAL A 47 5.02 -7.39 15.43
C VAL A 47 3.53 -7.25 15.73
N PRO A 48 2.91 -6.08 15.46
CA PRO A 48 1.46 -5.94 15.53
C PRO A 48 0.77 -6.97 14.62
N ASP A 49 -0.29 -7.60 15.13
CA ASP A 49 -1.16 -8.45 14.32
C ASP A 49 -2.19 -7.60 13.57
N THR A 50 -2.87 -8.19 12.59
CA THR A 50 -3.93 -7.50 11.84
C THR A 50 -5.11 -7.12 12.73
N GLU A 51 -5.35 -7.88 13.81
CA GLU A 51 -6.55 -7.86 14.67
C GLU A 51 -7.87 -8.01 13.87
N ALA A 52 -7.79 -8.40 12.59
CA ALA A 52 -8.93 -8.46 11.70
C ALA A 52 -9.76 -9.71 11.99
N VAL A 53 -11.07 -9.52 12.12
CA VAL A 53 -12.04 -10.61 12.32
C VAL A 53 -12.97 -10.73 11.13
N ALA A 54 -13.62 -11.88 10.99
CA ALA A 54 -14.48 -12.18 9.84
C ALA A 54 -15.56 -11.10 9.57
N ASN A 55 -16.20 -10.59 10.62
CA ASN A 55 -17.21 -9.54 10.50
C ASN A 55 -16.64 -8.24 9.95
N GLU A 56 -15.44 -7.84 10.38
CA GLU A 56 -14.77 -6.64 9.89
C GLU A 56 -14.40 -6.80 8.41
N ILE A 57 -13.86 -7.95 8.02
CA ILE A 57 -13.54 -8.24 6.62
C ILE A 57 -14.78 -8.17 5.74
N ASN A 58 -15.90 -8.78 6.15
CA ASN A 58 -17.14 -8.72 5.38
C ASN A 58 -17.65 -7.28 5.23
N LEU A 59 -17.51 -6.46 6.29
CA LEU A 59 -17.87 -5.06 6.27
C LEU A 59 -16.98 -4.25 5.31
N LEU A 60 -15.66 -4.46 5.36
CA LEU A 60 -14.71 -3.83 4.44
C LEU A 60 -15.02 -4.19 2.98
N LEU A 61 -15.23 -5.48 2.68
CA LEU A 61 -15.56 -5.95 1.33
C LEU A 61 -16.90 -5.36 0.84
N SER A 62 -17.91 -5.30 1.71
CA SER A 62 -19.21 -4.74 1.39
C SER A 62 -19.15 -3.24 1.12
N ARG A 63 -18.43 -2.49 1.97
CA ARG A 63 -18.21 -1.05 1.79
C ARG A 63 -17.44 -0.79 0.50
N TYR A 64 -16.39 -1.56 0.23
CA TYR A 64 -15.60 -1.39 -0.98
C TYR A 64 -16.39 -1.74 -2.25
N ALA A 65 -17.28 -2.74 -2.20
CA ALA A 65 -18.16 -3.05 -3.31
C ALA A 65 -19.11 -1.88 -3.62
N GLN A 66 -19.57 -1.12 -2.61
CA GLN A 66 -20.34 0.11 -2.83
C GLN A 66 -19.50 1.18 -3.53
N LEU A 67 -18.24 1.37 -3.10
CA LEU A 67 -17.31 2.30 -3.74
C LEU A 67 -17.06 1.93 -5.22
N CYS A 68 -16.83 0.64 -5.52
CA CYS A 68 -16.69 0.20 -6.91
C CYS A 68 -17.94 0.47 -7.76
N ARG A 69 -19.15 0.31 -7.20
CA ARG A 69 -20.39 0.62 -7.91
C ARG A 69 -20.51 2.11 -8.24
N GLN A 70 -20.11 3.00 -7.34
CA GLN A 70 -20.10 4.44 -7.61
C GLN A 70 -19.14 4.80 -8.76
N GLU A 71 -17.95 4.18 -8.79
CA GLU A 71 -16.98 4.37 -9.87
C GLU A 71 -17.47 3.77 -11.21
N GLU A 72 -18.26 2.70 -11.19
CA GLU A 72 -18.94 2.11 -12.37
C GLU A 72 -20.08 3.01 -12.89
N GLU A 73 -20.84 3.65 -12.00
CA GLU A 73 -21.86 4.63 -12.36
C GLU A 73 -21.22 5.87 -13.02
N GLU A 74 -20.11 6.36 -12.46
CA GLU A 74 -19.33 7.45 -13.03
C GLU A 74 -18.76 7.07 -14.41
N LEU A 75 -18.21 5.86 -14.56
CA LEU A 75 -17.76 5.35 -15.85
C LEU A 75 -18.89 5.34 -16.88
N SER A 76 -20.08 4.89 -16.47
CA SER A 76 -21.29 4.87 -17.32
C SER A 76 -21.77 6.28 -17.68
N PHE A 77 -21.57 7.26 -16.79
CA PHE A 77 -21.81 8.68 -17.09
C PHE A 77 -20.81 9.22 -18.12
N ARG A 78 -19.50 8.99 -17.93
CA ARG A 78 -18.45 9.39 -18.89
C ARG A 78 -18.66 8.76 -20.27
N GLN A 79 -19.12 7.51 -20.32
CA GLN A 79 -19.43 6.84 -21.58
C GLN A 79 -20.54 7.57 -22.35
N ARG A 80 -21.58 8.04 -21.63
CA ARG A 80 -22.67 8.85 -22.22
C ARG A 80 -22.16 10.22 -22.68
N GLU A 81 -21.27 10.86 -21.93
CA GLU A 81 -20.63 12.12 -22.35
C GLU A 81 -19.85 11.97 -23.65
N VAL A 82 -19.08 10.88 -23.81
CA VAL A 82 -18.36 10.58 -25.05
C VAL A 82 -19.34 10.40 -26.22
N THR A 83 -20.39 9.62 -26.05
CA THR A 83 -21.41 9.42 -27.09
C THR A 83 -22.08 10.74 -27.49
N ASN A 84 -22.44 11.59 -26.53
CA ASN A 84 -23.04 12.89 -26.81
C ASN A 84 -22.07 13.85 -27.52
N ALA A 85 -20.80 13.89 -27.10
CA ALA A 85 -19.77 14.69 -27.73
C ALA A 85 -19.46 14.21 -29.16
N GLU A 86 -19.47 12.89 -29.39
CA GLU A 86 -19.30 12.30 -30.72
C GLU A 86 -20.45 12.70 -31.67
N VAL A 87 -21.69 12.62 -31.20
CA VAL A 87 -22.87 13.06 -31.97
C VAL A 87 -22.78 14.55 -32.31
N ALA A 88 -22.43 15.39 -31.33
CA ALA A 88 -22.25 16.82 -31.54
C ALA A 88 -21.15 17.11 -32.57
N TRP A 89 -19.98 16.48 -32.43
CA TRP A 89 -18.88 16.60 -33.38
C TRP A 89 -19.30 16.17 -34.79
N LYS A 90 -19.90 14.99 -34.96
CA LYS A 90 -20.41 14.51 -36.27
C LYS A 90 -21.47 15.44 -36.86
N SER A 91 -22.32 16.05 -36.05
CA SER A 91 -23.34 16.99 -36.54
C SER A 91 -22.74 18.27 -37.16
N THR A 92 -21.53 18.69 -36.76
CA THR A 92 -20.82 19.81 -37.39
C THR A 92 -20.43 19.53 -38.85
N PHE A 93 -20.25 18.26 -39.22
CA PHE A 93 -19.98 17.85 -40.60
C PHE A 93 -21.24 17.97 -41.47
N SER A 94 -22.42 17.68 -40.89
CA SER A 94 -23.69 17.74 -41.60
C SER A 94 -24.21 19.18 -41.79
N LYS A 95 -23.92 20.09 -40.85
CA LYS A 95 -24.34 21.51 -40.94
C LYS A 95 -23.55 22.32 -41.98
N ASN A 96 -22.31 21.93 -42.27
CA ASN A 96 -21.44 22.62 -43.23
C ASN A 96 -21.50 22.00 -44.64
N GLY A 97 -22.41 21.05 -44.89
CA GLY A 97 -22.53 20.31 -46.15
C GLY A 97 -23.22 21.05 -47.31
N VAL A 98 -23.75 22.25 -47.10
CA VAL A 98 -24.36 23.08 -48.15
C VAL A 98 -23.95 24.54 -47.95
N SER A 99 -22.78 24.93 -48.47
CA SER A 99 -22.42 26.34 -48.59
C SER A 99 -21.82 26.59 -49.96
N SER A 100 -22.26 27.66 -50.62
CA SER A 100 -21.70 28.12 -51.90
C SER A 100 -20.16 28.28 -51.79
N ILE A 101 -19.43 28.11 -52.91
CA ILE A 101 -17.96 28.31 -52.98
C ILE A 101 -17.52 29.68 -52.41
N ALA A 102 -18.42 30.68 -52.42
CA ALA A 102 -18.21 31.99 -51.85
C ALA A 102 -18.26 32.02 -50.31
N GLU A 103 -19.10 31.19 -49.68
CA GLU A 103 -19.26 31.09 -48.22
C GLU A 103 -18.14 30.25 -47.59
N ALA A 104 -17.66 29.22 -48.29
CA ALA A 104 -16.53 28.41 -47.82
C ALA A 104 -15.22 29.21 -47.62
N LYS A 105 -15.03 30.32 -48.35
CA LYS A 105 -13.84 31.19 -48.22
C LYS A 105 -13.92 32.19 -47.06
N THR A 106 -15.10 32.46 -46.51
CA THR A 106 -15.31 33.45 -45.44
C THR A 106 -15.65 32.83 -44.08
N ASN A 107 -16.03 31.54 -44.04
CA ASN A 107 -16.59 30.89 -42.86
C ASN A 107 -15.53 30.41 -41.84
N LYS A 108 -14.73 31.34 -41.28
CA LYS A 108 -13.77 31.07 -40.20
C LYS A 108 -14.46 30.55 -38.92
N THR A 109 -15.71 30.94 -38.69
CA THR A 109 -16.54 30.54 -37.53
C THR A 109 -16.90 29.05 -37.57
N GLY A 110 -17.33 28.51 -38.72
CA GLY A 110 -17.64 27.08 -38.85
C GLY A 110 -16.42 26.16 -38.71
N HIS A 111 -15.21 26.65 -39.03
CA HIS A 111 -13.96 25.94 -38.76
C HIS A 111 -13.59 25.92 -37.27
N ALA A 112 -13.80 27.04 -36.56
CA ALA A 112 -13.58 27.12 -35.13
C ALA A 112 -14.56 26.22 -34.34
N GLU A 113 -15.85 26.26 -34.67
CA GLU A 113 -16.88 25.41 -34.04
C GLU A 113 -16.60 23.91 -34.21
N ARG A 114 -16.09 23.51 -35.38
CA ARG A 114 -15.69 22.14 -35.65
C ARG A 114 -14.47 21.73 -34.84
N ALA A 115 -13.44 22.57 -34.82
CA ALA A 115 -12.21 22.31 -34.05
C ALA A 115 -12.50 22.25 -32.54
N ASP A 116 -13.41 23.08 -32.05
CA ASP A 116 -13.86 23.05 -30.66
C ASP A 116 -14.67 21.79 -30.35
N ALA A 117 -15.59 21.37 -31.23
CA ALA A 117 -16.34 20.13 -31.06
C ALA A 117 -15.44 18.88 -31.08
N GLU A 118 -14.43 18.85 -31.97
CA GLU A 118 -13.42 17.80 -32.03
C GLU A 118 -12.59 17.75 -30.73
N ARG A 119 -12.17 18.92 -30.22
CA ARG A 119 -11.46 19.02 -28.95
C ARG A 119 -12.30 18.52 -27.78
N CYS A 120 -13.58 18.89 -27.73
CA CYS A 120 -14.51 18.43 -26.70
C CYS A 120 -14.68 16.90 -26.73
N TYR A 121 -14.78 16.30 -27.93
CA TYR A 121 -14.84 14.85 -28.09
C TYR A 121 -13.56 14.17 -27.57
N HIS A 122 -12.37 14.64 -27.99
CA HIS A 122 -11.11 14.07 -27.52
C HIS A 122 -10.92 14.21 -26.01
N LEU A 123 -11.33 15.33 -25.42
CA LEU A 123 -11.31 15.53 -23.97
C LEU A 123 -12.24 14.54 -23.25
N ALA A 124 -13.45 14.32 -23.78
CA ALA A 124 -14.39 13.33 -23.22
C ALA A 124 -13.81 11.90 -23.27
N VAL A 125 -13.19 11.53 -24.40
CA VAL A 125 -12.52 10.22 -24.55
C VAL A 125 -11.37 10.07 -23.56
N SER A 126 -10.56 11.11 -23.38
CA SER A 126 -9.46 11.11 -22.40
C SER A 126 -9.97 10.88 -20.98
N ARG A 127 -11.05 11.57 -20.58
CA ARG A 127 -11.68 11.41 -19.26
C ARG A 127 -12.28 10.01 -19.06
N LEU A 128 -12.90 9.45 -20.10
CA LEU A 128 -13.41 8.07 -20.06
C LEU A 128 -12.28 7.06 -19.82
N ASN A 129 -11.16 7.20 -20.54
CA ASN A 129 -10.00 6.33 -20.40
C ASN A 129 -9.33 6.46 -19.02
N GLU A 130 -9.26 7.68 -18.48
CA GLU A 130 -8.80 7.95 -17.12
C GLU A 130 -9.69 7.25 -16.08
N GLN A 131 -11.01 7.42 -16.20
CA GLN A 131 -11.99 6.79 -15.30
C GLN A 131 -11.94 5.25 -15.39
N HIS A 132 -11.79 4.70 -16.60
CA HIS A 132 -11.65 3.25 -16.79
C HIS A 132 -10.38 2.72 -16.11
N SER A 133 -9.25 3.40 -16.30
CA SER A 133 -7.97 3.05 -15.65
C SER A 133 -8.10 3.13 -14.12
N ARG A 134 -8.70 4.20 -13.60
CA ARG A 134 -8.99 4.38 -12.17
C ARG A 134 -9.82 3.23 -11.61
N LEU A 135 -10.94 2.88 -12.25
CA LEU A 135 -11.80 1.77 -11.82
C LEU A 135 -11.05 0.44 -11.83
N SER A 136 -10.27 0.17 -12.88
CA SER A 136 -9.46 -1.04 -13.00
C SER A 136 -8.49 -1.18 -11.83
N THR A 137 -7.78 -0.10 -11.48
CA THR A 137 -6.82 -0.09 -10.36
C THR A 137 -7.53 -0.19 -9.00
N ILE A 138 -8.63 0.52 -8.80
CA ILE A 138 -9.43 0.48 -7.56
C ILE A 138 -9.95 -0.94 -7.28
N LYS A 139 -10.43 -1.66 -8.31
CA LYS A 139 -10.96 -3.02 -8.17
C LYS A 139 -9.95 -4.04 -7.65
N LEU A 140 -8.65 -3.78 -7.77
CA LEU A 140 -7.60 -4.71 -7.35
C LEU A 140 -7.36 -4.72 -5.84
N LEU A 141 -7.69 -3.63 -5.13
CA LEU A 141 -7.32 -3.50 -3.72
C LEU A 141 -7.96 -4.59 -2.85
N PRO A 142 -9.27 -4.90 -2.89
CA PRO A 142 -9.83 -5.91 -1.98
C PRO A 142 -9.26 -7.31 -2.19
N GLY A 143 -8.78 -7.61 -3.40
CA GLY A 143 -8.16 -8.88 -3.74
C GLY A 143 -6.93 -9.21 -2.90
N VAL A 144 -6.25 -8.21 -2.33
CA VAL A 144 -5.07 -8.40 -1.48
C VAL A 144 -5.40 -9.01 -0.11
N LEU A 145 -6.68 -9.04 0.27
CA LEU A 145 -7.13 -9.64 1.53
C LEU A 145 -7.22 -11.16 1.46
N ALA A 146 -7.02 -11.79 0.30
CA ALA A 146 -7.22 -13.23 0.11
C ALA A 146 -6.45 -14.10 1.13
N ASP A 147 -5.20 -13.75 1.42
CA ASP A 147 -4.38 -14.48 2.39
C ASP A 147 -4.93 -14.33 3.82
N GLU A 148 -5.39 -13.15 4.19
CA GLU A 148 -5.99 -12.91 5.51
C GLU A 148 -7.37 -13.60 5.65
N VAL A 149 -8.17 -13.61 4.58
CA VAL A 149 -9.44 -14.36 4.53
C VAL A 149 -9.19 -15.85 4.75
N ASN A 150 -8.14 -16.41 4.14
CA ASN A 150 -7.77 -17.80 4.33
C ASN A 150 -7.25 -18.07 5.75
N TYR A 151 -6.50 -17.14 6.34
CA TYR A 151 -6.00 -17.23 7.71
C TYR A 151 -7.14 -17.22 8.75
N ILE A 152 -8.11 -16.30 8.62
CA ILE A 152 -9.29 -16.22 9.50
C ILE A 152 -10.18 -17.47 9.35
N GLY A 153 -10.34 -17.96 8.12
CA GLY A 153 -11.06 -19.19 7.84
C GLY A 153 -12.59 -19.02 7.83
N LYS A 154 -13.27 -19.38 8.93
CA LYS A 154 -14.75 -19.43 8.98
C LYS A 154 -15.36 -18.04 9.19
N GLY A 155 -16.55 -17.83 8.63
CA GLY A 155 -17.35 -16.61 8.82
C GLY A 155 -17.11 -15.52 7.77
N VAL A 156 -16.06 -15.62 6.95
CA VAL A 156 -15.84 -14.68 5.84
C VAL A 156 -16.69 -15.08 4.63
N GLU A 157 -17.42 -14.12 4.08
CA GLU A 157 -18.23 -14.27 2.88
C GLU A 157 -17.35 -14.30 1.63
N LYS A 158 -16.78 -15.47 1.30
CA LYS A 158 -15.91 -15.65 0.12
C LYS A 158 -16.54 -15.20 -1.19
N ARG A 159 -17.88 -15.22 -1.28
CA ARG A 159 -18.61 -14.70 -2.45
C ARG A 159 -18.36 -13.21 -2.67
N LEU A 160 -18.26 -12.41 -1.61
CA LEU A 160 -17.96 -10.98 -1.71
C LEU A 160 -16.53 -10.76 -2.22
N LEU A 161 -15.56 -11.52 -1.69
CA LEU A 161 -14.17 -11.43 -2.14
C LEU A 161 -14.03 -11.80 -3.63
N ASN A 162 -14.75 -12.83 -4.08
CA ASN A 162 -14.68 -13.34 -5.46
C ASN A 162 -15.25 -12.37 -6.51
N ILE A 163 -15.90 -11.28 -6.11
CA ILE A 163 -16.31 -10.19 -7.02
C ILE A 163 -15.06 -9.42 -7.50
N PHE A 164 -14.01 -9.40 -6.68
CA PHE A 164 -12.78 -8.66 -6.96
C PHE A 164 -11.74 -9.59 -7.60
N PRO A 165 -10.94 -9.09 -8.55
CA PRO A 165 -9.78 -9.82 -9.04
C PRO A 165 -8.81 -10.09 -7.88
N GLN A 166 -8.32 -11.33 -7.80
CA GLN A 166 -7.27 -11.65 -6.83
C GLN A 166 -6.00 -10.88 -7.18
N SER A 167 -5.38 -10.26 -6.17
CA SER A 167 -4.13 -9.53 -6.34
C SER A 167 -3.18 -9.87 -5.20
N GLY A 168 -1.94 -10.26 -5.52
CA GLY A 168 -0.90 -10.53 -4.52
C GLY A 168 -0.19 -9.27 -4.02
N GLN A 169 -0.51 -8.10 -4.60
CA GLN A 169 0.11 -6.81 -4.29
C GLN A 169 -0.84 -5.64 -4.53
N ILE A 170 -0.63 -4.56 -3.78
CA ILE A 170 -1.27 -3.27 -4.07
C ILE A 170 -0.61 -2.69 -5.33
N PRO A 171 -1.38 -2.22 -6.34
CA PRO A 171 -0.82 -1.60 -7.54
C PRO A 171 0.10 -0.41 -7.20
N ALA A 172 1.22 -0.27 -7.90
CA ALA A 172 2.20 0.79 -7.64
C ALA A 172 1.63 2.21 -7.89
N ASP A 173 0.68 2.31 -8.81
CA ASP A 173 -0.05 3.51 -9.19
C ASP A 173 -1.33 3.73 -8.36
N PHE A 174 -1.63 2.87 -7.38
CA PHE A 174 -2.89 2.91 -6.62
C PHE A 174 -3.17 4.29 -6.00
N ILE A 175 -2.17 4.93 -5.41
CA ILE A 175 -2.35 6.26 -4.79
C ILE A 175 -2.65 7.33 -5.85
N SER A 176 -2.06 7.20 -7.04
CA SER A 176 -2.17 8.21 -8.11
C SER A 176 -3.56 8.30 -8.72
N VAL A 177 -4.41 7.28 -8.51
CA VAL A 177 -5.78 7.32 -9.03
C VAL A 177 -6.65 8.30 -8.27
N PHE A 178 -6.31 8.66 -7.03
CA PHE A 178 -7.09 9.56 -6.18
C PHE A 178 -6.73 11.03 -6.40
N ASN A 179 -7.76 11.84 -6.66
CA ASN A 179 -7.63 13.30 -6.85
C ASN A 179 -7.80 14.07 -5.54
N ASP A 180 -8.39 13.46 -4.51
CA ASP A 180 -8.60 14.07 -3.20
C ASP A 180 -7.30 14.07 -2.39
N GLY A 181 -6.83 15.26 -2.03
CA GLY A 181 -5.57 15.46 -1.32
C GLY A 181 -5.55 14.90 0.10
N ASP A 182 -6.69 14.84 0.79
CA ASP A 182 -6.79 14.24 2.11
C ASP A 182 -6.74 12.71 2.02
N VAL A 183 -7.44 12.12 1.04
CA VAL A 183 -7.36 10.67 0.76
C VAL A 183 -5.92 10.24 0.46
N VAL A 184 -5.24 10.99 -0.43
CA VAL A 184 -3.84 10.72 -0.78
C VAL A 184 -2.93 10.83 0.43
N ARG A 185 -3.15 11.84 1.30
CA ARG A 185 -2.36 12.04 2.52
C ARG A 185 -2.50 10.85 3.46
N ASP A 186 -3.73 10.40 3.72
CA ASP A 186 -4.01 9.33 4.67
C ASP A 186 -3.45 7.98 4.18
N ILE A 187 -3.60 7.68 2.89
CA ILE A 187 -3.03 6.46 2.29
C ILE A 187 -1.50 6.49 2.33
N LYS A 188 -0.87 7.63 2.01
CA LYS A 188 0.59 7.76 2.10
C LYS A 188 1.08 7.60 3.53
N PHE A 189 0.43 8.25 4.49
CA PHE A 189 0.79 8.17 5.90
C PHE A 189 0.83 6.72 6.38
N ILE A 190 -0.24 5.95 6.14
CA ILE A 190 -0.28 4.55 6.60
C ILE A 190 0.74 3.68 5.85
N THR A 191 0.91 3.88 4.55
CA THR A 191 1.85 3.11 3.73
C THR A 191 3.30 3.35 4.16
N ASP A 192 3.67 4.60 4.41
CA ASP A 192 5.02 4.98 4.85
C ASP A 192 5.30 4.47 6.27
N ALA A 193 4.32 4.56 7.18
CA ALA A 193 4.45 4.04 8.54
C ALA A 193 4.65 2.51 8.54
N LEU A 194 3.86 1.76 7.77
CA LEU A 194 3.97 0.31 7.65
C LEU A 194 5.24 -0.14 6.94
N LYS A 195 5.70 0.63 5.94
CA LYS A 195 6.99 0.42 5.30
C LYS A 195 8.13 0.60 6.31
N SER A 196 8.11 1.70 7.07
CA SER A 196 9.11 1.95 8.12
C SER A 196 9.13 0.85 9.17
N LEU A 197 7.97 0.35 9.58
CA LEU A 197 7.85 -0.82 10.47
C LEU A 197 8.48 -2.07 9.84
N SER A 198 8.14 -2.40 8.58
CA SER A 198 8.71 -3.54 7.87
C SER A 198 10.23 -3.47 7.73
N ASP A 199 10.75 -2.29 7.40
CA ASP A 199 12.17 -2.05 7.23
C ASP A 199 12.90 -2.20 8.58
N SER A 200 12.33 -1.65 9.65
CA SER A 200 12.85 -1.80 11.02
C SER A 200 12.89 -3.26 11.47
N VAL A 201 11.81 -4.02 11.24
CA VAL A 201 11.75 -5.47 11.56
C VAL A 201 12.83 -6.22 10.78
N SER A 202 12.98 -5.92 9.49
CA SER A 202 13.97 -6.57 8.62
C SER A 202 15.40 -6.26 9.07
N GLU A 203 15.65 -5.01 9.49
CA GLU A 203 16.94 -4.58 10.01
C GLU A 203 17.29 -5.29 11.33
N ILE A 204 16.37 -5.37 12.29
CA ILE A 204 16.59 -6.07 13.56
C ILE A 204 16.90 -7.55 13.31
N ILE A 205 16.10 -8.21 12.45
CA ILE A 205 16.31 -9.61 12.08
C ILE A 205 17.70 -9.78 11.46
N SER A 206 18.11 -8.89 10.56
CA SER A 206 19.42 -8.93 9.93
C SER A 206 20.56 -8.83 10.95
N ARG A 207 20.47 -7.87 11.89
CA ARG A 207 21.46 -7.67 12.96
C ARG A 207 21.53 -8.84 13.96
N CYS A 208 20.40 -9.47 14.25
CA CYS A 208 20.29 -10.59 15.19
C CYS A 208 20.57 -11.96 14.55
N SER A 209 20.65 -12.05 13.22
CA SER A 209 20.94 -13.30 12.51
C SER A 209 22.45 -13.57 12.53
N VAL A 210 22.84 -14.81 12.80
CA VAL A 210 24.25 -15.20 12.68
C VAL A 210 24.64 -15.13 11.20
N PRO A 211 25.70 -14.40 10.84
CA PRO A 211 26.12 -14.27 9.45
C PRO A 211 26.62 -15.61 8.92
N THR A 212 26.34 -15.88 7.64
CA THR A 212 26.85 -17.06 6.94
C THR A 212 28.21 -16.83 6.30
N ASP A 213 28.58 -15.57 6.09
CA ASP A 213 29.86 -15.19 5.50
C ASP A 213 31.03 -15.55 6.43
N ARG A 214 32.02 -16.27 5.87
CA ARG A 214 33.17 -16.79 6.63
C ARG A 214 34.07 -15.68 7.16
N TYR A 215 34.25 -14.58 6.40
CA TYR A 215 35.06 -13.46 6.84
C TYR A 215 34.37 -12.73 8.00
N VAL A 216 33.06 -12.48 7.92
CA VAL A 216 32.30 -11.84 8.99
C VAL A 216 32.30 -12.71 10.26
N LEU A 217 32.14 -14.03 10.12
CA LEU A 217 32.25 -14.97 11.24
C LEU A 217 33.62 -14.90 11.93
N ASN A 218 34.71 -14.99 11.15
CA ASN A 218 36.08 -14.91 11.67
C ASN A 218 36.38 -13.57 12.36
N ASN A 219 35.67 -12.50 11.99
CA ASN A 219 35.81 -11.18 12.58
C ASN A 219 34.82 -10.90 13.72
N GLY A 220 34.27 -11.94 14.35
CA GLY A 220 33.39 -11.82 15.53
C GLY A 220 31.91 -11.56 15.20
N GLY A 221 31.47 -11.93 13.99
CA GLY A 221 30.09 -11.79 13.54
C GLY A 221 29.08 -12.51 14.43
N MET A 222 29.41 -13.71 14.91
CA MET A 222 28.56 -14.46 15.84
C MET A 222 28.38 -13.72 17.17
N ALA A 223 29.48 -13.23 17.77
CA ALA A 223 29.42 -12.48 19.03
C ALA A 223 28.62 -11.19 18.89
N ARG A 224 28.73 -10.48 17.75
CA ARG A 224 27.90 -9.30 17.45
C ARG A 224 26.42 -9.64 17.34
N ALA A 225 26.08 -10.71 16.61
CA ALA A 225 24.69 -11.14 16.48
C ALA A 225 24.08 -11.50 17.85
N MET A 226 24.84 -12.17 18.72
CA MET A 226 24.40 -12.47 20.09
C MET A 226 24.22 -11.22 20.94
N ALA A 227 25.12 -10.23 20.83
CA ALA A 227 24.97 -8.95 21.52
C ALA A 227 23.72 -8.18 21.03
N TYR A 228 23.44 -8.18 19.72
CA TYR A 228 22.19 -7.61 19.20
C TYR A 228 20.96 -8.35 19.70
N ARG A 229 20.98 -9.69 19.78
CA ARG A 229 19.87 -10.46 20.36
C ARG A 229 19.60 -10.06 21.80
N GLU A 230 20.65 -9.92 22.62
CA GLU A 230 20.52 -9.48 24.00
C GLU A 230 19.92 -8.06 24.06
N TYR A 231 20.45 -7.12 23.30
CA TYR A 231 19.93 -5.75 23.23
C TYR A 231 18.44 -5.70 22.86
N TYR A 232 18.04 -6.50 21.85
CA TYR A 232 16.68 -6.54 21.36
C TYR A 232 15.75 -7.46 22.15
N ARG A 233 16.21 -8.12 23.23
CA ARG A 233 15.32 -8.98 24.03
C ARG A 233 14.08 -8.23 24.50
N ALA A 234 12.91 -8.86 24.46
CA ALA A 234 11.64 -8.21 24.82
C ALA A 234 11.67 -7.49 26.18
N ASP A 235 12.27 -8.11 27.19
CA ASP A 235 12.43 -7.58 28.56
C ASP A 235 13.43 -6.42 28.68
N ASN A 236 14.32 -6.23 27.71
CA ASN A 236 15.35 -5.18 27.73
C ASN A 236 14.87 -3.80 27.22
N TYR A 237 13.61 -3.44 27.44
CA TYR A 237 13.04 -2.17 26.95
C TYR A 237 13.75 -0.94 27.57
N VAL A 238 14.13 -1.01 28.86
CA VAL A 238 14.84 0.09 29.54
C VAL A 238 16.18 0.37 28.86
N LEU A 239 16.94 -0.68 28.55
CA LEU A 239 18.21 -0.56 27.83
C LEU A 239 18.04 0.19 26.50
N ARG A 240 17.02 -0.21 25.72
CA ARG A 240 16.71 0.40 24.42
C ARG A 240 16.23 1.86 24.51
N SER A 241 15.79 2.29 25.68
CA SER A 241 15.36 3.68 25.90
C SER A 241 16.53 4.64 26.20
N VAL A 242 17.70 4.11 26.56
CA VAL A 242 18.83 4.92 27.05
C VAL A 242 20.08 4.80 26.16
N VAL A 243 20.28 3.65 25.51
CA VAL A 243 21.49 3.37 24.72
C VAL A 243 21.09 2.93 23.32
N SER A 244 21.83 3.36 22.29
CA SER A 244 21.62 2.86 20.94
C SER A 244 22.13 1.44 20.78
N ASP A 245 21.58 0.70 19.83
CA ASP A 245 21.97 -0.70 19.62
C ASP A 245 23.44 -0.84 19.19
N ARG A 246 23.94 0.11 18.40
CA ARG A 246 25.35 0.19 17.99
C ARG A 246 26.27 0.41 19.17
N ASP A 247 25.96 1.37 20.04
CA ASP A 247 26.81 1.69 21.19
C ASP A 247 26.89 0.52 22.16
N TYR A 248 25.75 -0.14 22.42
CA TYR A 248 25.71 -1.32 23.27
C TYR A 248 26.57 -2.46 22.70
N VAL A 249 26.40 -2.79 21.41
CA VAL A 249 27.15 -3.88 20.79
C VAL A 249 28.64 -3.56 20.75
N GLU A 250 29.04 -2.33 20.44
CA GLU A 250 30.45 -1.94 20.48
C GLU A 250 31.06 -2.09 21.87
N HIS A 251 30.32 -1.68 22.91
CA HIS A 251 30.73 -1.82 24.30
C HIS A 251 30.94 -3.31 24.67
N VAL A 252 29.97 -4.17 24.37
CA VAL A 252 30.08 -5.62 24.62
C VAL A 252 31.26 -6.24 23.86
N MET A 253 31.46 -5.85 22.60
CA MET A 253 32.57 -6.36 21.79
C MET A 253 33.95 -5.93 22.33
N LYS A 254 34.08 -4.69 22.82
CA LYS A 254 35.31 -4.21 23.47
C LYS A 254 35.58 -5.00 24.76
N TYR A 255 34.56 -5.17 25.61
CA TYR A 255 34.69 -5.92 26.86
C TYR A 255 35.08 -7.39 26.65
N ASN A 256 34.48 -8.06 25.67
CA ASN A 256 34.80 -9.46 25.34
C ASN A 256 36.25 -9.62 24.87
N ARG A 257 36.78 -8.66 24.10
CA ARG A 257 38.19 -8.65 23.69
C ARG A 257 39.14 -8.51 24.87
N VAL A 258 38.85 -7.58 25.79
CA VAL A 258 39.65 -7.37 27.00
C VAL A 258 39.64 -8.61 27.88
N THR A 259 38.47 -9.23 28.06
CA THR A 259 38.31 -10.45 28.86
C THR A 259 39.06 -11.64 28.24
N ALA A 260 38.95 -11.84 26.92
CA ALA A 260 39.68 -12.89 26.21
C ALA A 260 41.20 -12.68 26.30
N TYR A 261 41.67 -11.44 26.19
CA TYR A 261 43.08 -11.09 26.33
C TYR A 261 43.58 -11.35 27.76
N LYS A 262 42.82 -10.94 28.77
CA LYS A 262 43.14 -11.21 30.19
C LYS A 262 43.23 -12.71 30.43
N ASN A 263 42.23 -13.50 30.01
CA ASN A 263 42.25 -14.94 30.20
C ASN A 263 43.45 -15.60 29.51
N LYS A 264 43.87 -15.12 28.32
CA LYS A 264 45.06 -15.62 27.62
C LYS A 264 46.38 -15.33 28.36
N ILE A 265 46.47 -14.23 29.11
CA ILE A 265 47.66 -13.88 29.88
C ILE A 265 47.75 -14.65 31.20
N PHE A 266 46.60 -14.96 31.81
CA PHE A 266 46.52 -15.56 33.14
C PHE A 266 46.07 -17.04 33.14
N SER A 267 46.09 -17.71 31.99
CA SER A 267 45.93 -19.18 31.85
C SER A 267 47.29 -19.81 31.54
#